data_AF-A0A933MCA1-F1
#
_entry.id   AF-A0A933MCA1-F1
#
_cell.length_a   1.000
_cell.length_b   1.000
_cell.length_c   1.000
_cell.angle_alpha   90.00
_cell.angle_beta   90.00
_cell.angle_gamma   90.00
#
_symmetry.space_group_name_H-M   'P 1'
#
loop_
_entity.id
_entity.type
_entity.pdbx_description
1 polymer ?
#
loop_
_entity_poly.entity_id
_entity_poly.type
_entity_poly.pdbx_seq_one_letter_code
_entity_poly.pdbx_strand_id
1 'polypeptide(L)'
;MKVEIEVRDRTFFYRLRPDPDDPEKARREFKDSPDPFRLVHREYRMALPETFKTIHPDAHAAAVWLALKPVVGSRLDLPFAVSEAFAGWMLRTRRVRLSRVSRKQSPRERPDRVVPALLYSGGMDSTVASLLMPPATHHLFLDRIPHQGPKEALIDLVRQRAACEAVRRAGRPVHVTADDHEHLFSPYPMWHSNMALLSCLTMADSLGLSTIDGGEVLDAVYFGGYLGRTKVRRWRMRPPPADGRGLPERDGARGGDAAPRTDHWDLLSAVGLSFASCVAGLSEVATAAMVARSRMRGKSFSCYYPSAESFCMRCDKCFKKLLLRHIAEGTEVPAALFGHFLGIPYLAAIFSRPYFDWHHVWYYVFQKMRCRHWFARELHRQAREGPDLSCLEKWYPKALRELEPAYAEVVVEAISRRVPAMTSAEVALLEGVDVPPLHAPRMKEARKGPAAPAPTPGPQAFPPPLAEIQAVFDLLRAGLPSEAKSRWKAHRLDEVVLDPSDPVVWLRISRVGAKGDPALVRVFWIGGFEDRFAARLGPVGVSLGAECVIDDAFLAEIRLSLAAVLGPAAEKLAGRPRL
;
A
#
# COMPACT_ATOMS: atom_id res chain seq x y z
N MET A 1 -1.62 20.87 22.85
CA MET A 1 -2.70 20.57 21.89
C MET A 1 -3.98 20.20 22.61
N LYS A 2 -5.07 20.97 22.45
CA LYS A 2 -6.41 20.59 22.93
C LYS A 2 -7.21 19.94 21.80
N VAL A 3 -7.88 18.85 22.13
CA VAL A 3 -8.70 18.06 21.19
C VAL A 3 -10.13 18.01 21.69
N GLU A 4 -11.06 18.38 20.82
CA GLU A 4 -12.49 18.19 21.02
C GLU A 4 -12.92 17.02 20.15
N ILE A 5 -13.74 16.12 20.70
CA ILE A 5 -14.19 14.92 20.00
C ILE A 5 -15.71 14.93 19.98
N GLU A 6 -16.25 14.86 18.76
CA GLU A 6 -17.67 14.72 18.52
C GLU A 6 -17.91 13.37 17.84
N VAL A 7 -18.92 12.64 18.31
CA VAL A 7 -19.32 11.35 17.72
C VAL A 7 -20.62 11.57 16.98
N ARG A 8 -20.64 11.30 15.67
CA ARG A 8 -21.87 11.25 14.87
C ARG A 8 -21.94 9.89 14.19
N ASP A 9 -23.00 9.15 14.48
CA ASP A 9 -23.14 7.75 14.09
C ASP A 9 -21.91 6.93 14.54
N ARG A 10 -21.17 6.36 13.58
CA ARG A 10 -19.92 5.62 13.81
C ARG A 10 -18.68 6.40 13.38
N THR A 11 -18.77 7.73 13.36
CA THR A 11 -17.66 8.60 12.95
C THR A 11 -17.22 9.49 14.10
N PHE A 12 -15.93 9.45 14.40
CA PHE A 12 -15.28 10.38 15.31
C PHE A 12 -14.80 11.60 14.53
N PHE A 13 -15.20 12.78 14.96
CA PHE A 13 -14.71 14.07 14.45
C PHE A 13 -13.81 14.70 15.51
N TYR A 14 -12.57 14.99 15.14
CA TYR A 14 -11.56 15.51 16.03
C TYR A 14 -11.24 16.95 15.65
N ARG A 15 -11.55 17.92 16.52
CA ARG A 15 -11.22 19.33 16.34
C ARG A 15 -10.04 19.73 17.19
N LEU A 16 -9.05 20.34 16.57
CA LEU A 16 -7.75 20.65 17.15
C LEU A 16 -7.66 22.14 17.47
N ARG A 17 -7.27 22.45 18.70
CA ARG A 17 -6.92 23.81 19.14
C ARG A 17 -5.48 23.78 19.64
N PRO A 18 -4.52 24.25 18.84
CA PRO A 18 -3.13 24.35 19.26
C PRO A 18 -3.00 25.26 20.48
N ASP A 19 -2.10 24.88 21.38
CA ASP A 19 -1.58 25.68 22.47
C ASP A 19 -0.37 26.50 21.97
N PRO A 20 -0.04 27.68 22.53
CA PRO A 20 1.21 28.38 22.24
C PRO A 20 2.49 27.50 22.25
N ASP A 21 2.52 26.43 23.05
CA ASP A 21 3.64 25.48 23.12
C ASP A 21 3.65 24.43 21.98
N ASP A 22 2.59 24.33 21.19
CA ASP A 22 2.53 23.41 20.06
C ASP A 22 3.21 24.02 18.84
N PRO A 23 4.19 23.36 18.24
CA PRO A 23 4.91 23.93 17.12
C PRO A 23 4.06 23.91 15.85
N GLU A 24 3.98 25.03 15.13
CA GLU A 24 3.35 25.08 13.81
C GLU A 24 4.10 24.23 12.76
N LYS A 25 5.40 24.02 12.99
CA LYS A 25 6.29 23.15 12.21
C LYS A 25 6.65 21.93 13.04
N ALA A 26 6.36 20.74 12.54
CA ALA A 26 6.67 19.49 13.19
C ALA A 26 8.16 19.42 13.57
N ARG A 27 8.42 18.71 14.68
CA ARG A 27 9.80 18.39 15.06
C ARG A 27 10.47 17.65 13.90
N ARG A 28 11.74 17.97 13.62
CA ARG A 28 12.57 17.36 12.54
C ARG A 28 12.80 15.84 12.67
N GLU A 29 12.06 15.15 13.53
CA GLU A 29 12.18 13.72 13.79
C GLU A 29 11.87 12.86 12.55
N PHE A 30 11.19 13.42 11.53
CA PHE A 30 10.92 12.75 10.27
C PHE A 30 12.07 12.95 9.28
N LYS A 31 13.07 12.08 9.37
CA LYS A 31 14.31 12.10 8.55
C LYS A 31 14.07 12.05 7.04
N ASP A 32 12.90 11.60 6.60
CA ASP A 32 12.60 11.36 5.18
C ASP A 32 11.82 12.50 4.50
N SER A 33 11.35 13.50 5.25
CA SER A 33 10.73 14.68 4.66
C SER A 33 11.77 15.79 4.50
N PRO A 34 12.01 16.29 3.27
CA PRO A 34 12.94 17.41 3.04
C PRO A 34 12.47 18.70 3.76
N ASP A 35 11.16 18.81 4.01
CA ASP A 35 10.53 19.92 4.70
C ASP A 35 9.89 19.48 6.03
N PRO A 36 9.96 20.32 7.09
CA PRO A 36 9.21 20.04 8.31
C PRO A 36 7.71 20.08 8.01
N PHE A 37 6.97 19.06 8.47
CA PHE A 37 5.52 19.02 8.31
C PHE A 37 4.86 20.23 8.97
N ARG A 38 3.80 20.77 8.39
CA ARG A 38 3.04 21.89 8.97
C ARG A 38 1.61 21.46 9.23
N LEU A 39 1.07 21.85 10.39
CA LEU A 39 -0.35 21.65 10.68
C LEU A 39 -1.18 22.68 9.87
N VAL A 40 -1.77 22.23 8.76
CA VAL A 40 -2.52 23.07 7.81
C VAL A 40 -4.04 22.96 7.99
N HIS A 41 -4.53 21.89 8.60
CA HIS A 41 -5.93 21.74 8.96
C HIS A 41 -6.09 21.56 10.48
N ARG A 42 -7.30 21.82 10.97
CA ARG A 42 -7.66 21.76 12.40
C ARG A 42 -8.72 20.73 12.71
N GLU A 43 -9.12 19.94 11.72
CA GLU A 43 -10.12 18.89 11.89
C GLU A 43 -9.70 17.68 11.06
N TYR A 44 -9.95 16.50 11.62
CA TYR A 44 -9.96 15.24 10.88
C TYR A 44 -11.06 14.35 11.43
N ARG A 45 -11.44 13.34 10.67
CA ARG A 45 -12.45 12.35 11.03
C ARG A 45 -11.93 10.94 10.86
N MET A 46 -12.57 10.03 11.59
CA MET A 46 -12.34 8.61 11.52
C MET A 46 -13.68 7.87 11.57
N ALA A 47 -14.07 7.27 10.45
CA ALA A 47 -15.24 6.42 10.32
C ALA A 47 -14.90 4.97 10.69
N LEU A 48 -15.71 4.41 11.59
CA LEU A 48 -15.49 3.11 12.22
C LEU A 48 -16.39 2.03 11.58
N PRO A 49 -15.91 0.77 11.49
CA PRO A 49 -16.69 -0.33 10.95
C PRO A 49 -17.89 -0.67 11.82
N GLU A 50 -18.83 -1.48 11.31
CA GLU A 50 -20.06 -1.87 12.03
C GLU A 50 -19.78 -2.67 13.29
N THR A 51 -18.63 -3.33 13.31
CA THR A 51 -18.14 -4.12 14.43
C THR A 51 -17.64 -3.25 15.60
N PHE A 52 -17.54 -1.93 15.43
CA PHE A 52 -17.17 -1.02 16.50
C PHE A 52 -18.30 -0.89 17.53
N LYS A 53 -17.94 -1.02 18.80
CA LYS A 53 -18.85 -0.93 19.96
C LYS A 53 -18.32 0.03 21.02
N THR A 54 -17.04 -0.07 21.32
CA THR A 54 -16.40 0.68 22.41
C THR A 54 -14.89 0.80 22.19
N ILE A 55 -14.30 1.78 22.86
CA ILE A 55 -12.87 2.04 22.93
C ILE A 55 -12.49 2.43 24.35
N HIS A 56 -11.41 1.85 24.87
CA HIS A 56 -10.87 2.21 26.17
C HIS A 56 -10.22 3.60 26.11
N PRO A 57 -10.38 4.47 27.13
CA PRO A 57 -9.79 5.81 27.13
C PRO A 57 -8.28 5.87 26.85
N ASP A 58 -7.49 4.94 27.43
CA ASP A 58 -6.04 4.86 27.17
C ASP A 58 -5.72 4.56 25.69
N ALA A 59 -6.45 3.63 25.07
CA ALA A 59 -6.27 3.28 23.66
C ALA A 59 -6.73 4.43 22.75
N HIS A 60 -7.80 5.14 23.11
CA HIS A 60 -8.26 6.33 22.40
C HIS A 60 -7.22 7.46 22.48
N ALA A 61 -6.68 7.73 23.66
CA ALA A 61 -5.61 8.71 23.86
C ALA A 61 -4.34 8.35 23.07
N ALA A 62 -3.97 7.07 23.04
CA ALA A 62 -2.85 6.57 22.24
C ALA A 62 -3.09 6.80 20.73
N ALA A 63 -4.29 6.55 20.22
CA ALA A 63 -4.65 6.78 18.82
C ALA A 63 -4.59 8.27 18.47
N VAL A 64 -5.16 9.15 19.32
CA VAL A 64 -5.12 10.61 19.12
C VAL A 64 -3.68 11.12 19.16
N TRP A 65 -2.89 10.69 20.15
CA TRP A 65 -1.47 11.07 20.21
C TRP A 65 -0.72 10.61 18.96
N LEU A 66 -0.95 9.37 18.49
CA LEU A 66 -0.27 8.87 17.31
C LEU A 66 -0.60 9.70 16.05
N ALA A 67 -1.89 10.03 15.84
CA ALA A 67 -2.32 10.87 14.73
C ALA A 67 -1.74 12.30 14.77
N LEU A 68 -1.50 12.83 15.97
CA LEU A 68 -1.02 14.19 16.19
C LEU A 68 0.46 14.27 16.56
N LYS A 69 1.17 13.13 16.63
CA LYS A 69 2.57 13.02 17.07
C LYS A 69 3.49 14.08 16.44
N PRO A 70 3.37 14.43 15.15
CA PRO A 70 4.24 15.44 14.53
C PRO A 70 4.17 16.83 15.19
N VAL A 71 3.03 17.19 15.79
CA VAL A 71 2.69 18.58 16.18
C VAL A 71 2.24 18.73 17.62
N VAL A 72 2.11 17.63 18.38
CA VAL A 72 1.87 17.72 19.83
C VAL A 72 3.15 18.18 20.52
N GLY A 73 3.05 19.28 21.28
CA GLY A 73 4.12 19.80 22.13
C GLY A 73 4.32 18.98 23.40
N SER A 74 4.33 19.64 24.56
CA SER A 74 4.52 19.00 25.87
C SER A 74 3.21 18.53 26.52
N ARG A 75 2.06 18.88 25.95
CA ARG A 75 0.73 18.67 26.55
C ARG A 75 -0.31 18.27 25.51
N LEU A 76 -1.12 17.27 25.85
CA LEU A 76 -2.30 16.85 25.09
C LEU A 76 -3.54 16.89 26.01
N ASP A 77 -4.52 17.72 25.67
CA ASP A 77 -5.77 17.91 26.41
C ASP A 77 -6.94 17.22 25.71
N LEU A 78 -7.48 16.19 26.35
CA LEU A 78 -8.53 15.31 25.81
C LEU A 78 -9.85 15.52 26.58
N PRO A 79 -11.03 15.25 25.97
CA PRO A 79 -12.32 15.47 26.62
C PRO A 79 -12.69 14.37 27.63
N PHE A 80 -11.85 13.34 27.79
CA PHE A 80 -12.04 12.22 28.71
C PHE A 80 -10.77 12.01 29.56
N ALA A 81 -10.91 11.29 30.68
CA ALA A 81 -9.79 10.94 31.54
C ALA A 81 -9.17 9.60 31.15
N VAL A 82 -7.84 9.51 31.24
CA VAL A 82 -7.08 8.25 31.08
C VAL A 82 -6.67 7.68 32.45
N SER A 83 -6.14 6.45 32.46
CA SER A 83 -5.56 5.83 33.65
C SER A 83 -4.26 6.53 34.08
N GLU A 84 -3.93 6.48 35.38
CA GLU A 84 -2.65 6.99 35.90
C GLU A 84 -1.44 6.25 35.30
N ALA A 85 -1.59 4.94 35.04
CA ALA A 85 -0.53 4.13 34.47
C ALA A 85 -0.16 4.61 33.06
N PHE A 86 -1.15 4.80 32.19
CA PHE A 86 -0.93 5.28 30.82
C PHE A 86 -0.43 6.72 30.79
N ALA A 87 -1.01 7.62 31.61
CA ALA A 87 -0.53 8.99 31.73
C ALA A 87 0.94 9.07 32.19
N GLY A 88 1.32 8.24 33.17
CA GLY A 88 2.69 8.13 33.64
C GLY A 88 3.64 7.62 32.56
N TRP A 89 3.22 6.64 31.76
CA TRP A 89 4.00 6.16 30.62
C TRP A 89 4.19 7.25 29.54
N MET A 90 3.11 7.96 29.17
CA MET A 90 3.18 9.08 28.21
C MET A 90 4.15 10.17 28.66
N LEU A 91 4.11 10.52 29.95
CA LEU A 91 5.02 11.53 30.49
C LEU A 91 6.48 11.06 30.46
N ARG A 92 6.78 9.84 30.90
CA ARG A 92 8.15 9.32 30.96
C ARG A 92 8.75 9.05 29.58
N THR A 93 7.98 8.43 28.70
CA THR A 93 8.48 7.91 27.41
C THR A 93 8.32 8.93 26.28
N ARG A 94 7.23 9.71 26.29
CA ARG A 94 6.93 10.69 25.23
C ARG A 94 7.11 12.15 25.62
N ARG A 95 7.33 12.42 26.93
CA ARG A 95 7.37 13.79 27.47
C ARG A 95 6.09 14.58 27.16
N VAL A 96 4.95 13.87 27.08
CA VAL A 96 3.62 14.45 26.85
C VAL A 96 2.79 14.30 28.12
N ARG A 97 2.34 15.42 28.68
CA ARG A 97 1.41 15.48 29.81
C ARG A 97 -0.03 15.40 29.31
N LEU A 98 -0.80 14.45 29.84
CA LEU A 98 -2.25 14.36 29.62
C LEU A 98 -2.99 15.20 30.67
N SER A 99 -3.96 16.01 30.23
CA SER A 99 -4.65 16.97 31.11
C SER A 99 -5.62 16.33 32.11
N ARG A 100 -6.27 15.24 31.73
CA ARG A 100 -7.29 14.54 32.52
C ARG A 100 -6.82 13.14 32.85
N VAL A 101 -6.51 12.91 34.12
CA VAL A 101 -6.06 11.62 34.64
C VAL A 101 -6.99 11.23 35.78
N SER A 102 -7.50 10.00 35.76
CA SER A 102 -8.44 9.50 36.76
C SER A 102 -7.90 8.26 37.46
N ARG A 103 -7.81 8.31 38.79
CA ARG A 103 -7.54 7.13 39.64
C ARG A 103 -8.62 6.06 39.57
N LYS A 104 -9.83 6.44 39.17
CA LYS A 104 -10.96 5.52 39.02
C LYS A 104 -10.92 4.79 37.67
N GLN A 105 -10.12 5.26 36.72
CA GLN A 105 -9.96 4.61 35.42
C GLN A 105 -8.87 3.54 35.54
N SER A 106 -9.29 2.27 35.48
CA SER A 106 -8.34 1.17 35.36
C SER A 106 -7.56 1.27 34.05
N PRO A 107 -6.28 0.87 34.03
CA PRO A 107 -5.53 0.72 32.78
C PRO A 107 -6.19 -0.30 31.85
N ARG A 108 -5.99 -0.15 30.53
CA ARG A 108 -6.42 -1.20 29.59
C ARG A 108 -5.58 -2.46 29.82
N GLU A 109 -6.25 -3.57 30.10
CA GLU A 109 -5.61 -4.87 30.26
C GLU A 109 -5.63 -5.67 28.95
N ARG A 110 -4.63 -6.54 28.79
CA ARG A 110 -4.62 -7.52 27.70
C ARG A 110 -5.66 -8.60 28.03
N PRO A 111 -6.59 -8.94 27.12
CA PRO A 111 -7.51 -10.05 27.34
C PRO A 111 -6.76 -11.38 27.56
N ASP A 112 -7.26 -12.23 28.47
CA ASP A 112 -6.68 -13.55 28.76
C ASP A 112 -6.63 -14.44 27.52
N ARG A 113 -7.71 -14.40 26.73
CA ARG A 113 -7.78 -15.10 25.45
C ARG A 113 -6.98 -14.34 24.41
N VAL A 114 -6.05 -15.03 23.76
CA VAL A 114 -5.32 -14.45 22.63
C VAL A 114 -6.23 -14.28 21.41
N VAL A 115 -6.38 -13.03 20.98
CA VAL A 115 -7.12 -12.63 19.79
C VAL A 115 -6.15 -11.86 18.87
N PRO A 116 -5.62 -12.52 17.83
CA PRO A 116 -4.66 -11.90 16.92
C PRO A 116 -5.34 -10.93 15.95
N ALA A 117 -4.67 -9.80 15.71
CA ALA A 117 -4.96 -8.92 14.60
C ALA A 117 -3.72 -8.70 13.73
N LEU A 118 -3.95 -8.45 12.45
CA LEU A 118 -2.94 -8.13 11.45
C LEU A 118 -3.20 -6.72 10.93
N LEU A 119 -2.17 -5.86 10.97
CA LEU A 119 -2.16 -4.57 10.27
C LEU A 119 -2.05 -4.85 8.76
N TYR A 120 -3.19 -5.07 8.12
CA TYR A 120 -3.24 -5.53 6.74
C TYR A 120 -3.13 -4.33 5.80
N SER A 121 -2.09 -4.28 4.96
CA SER A 121 -1.87 -3.16 4.03
C SER A 121 -2.26 -3.46 2.58
N GLY A 122 -2.60 -4.73 2.27
CA GLY A 122 -2.71 -5.23 0.91
C GLY A 122 -1.36 -5.54 0.24
N GLY A 123 -0.22 -5.12 0.81
CA GLY A 123 1.11 -5.41 0.28
C GLY A 123 1.49 -6.89 0.37
N MET A 124 2.57 -7.29 -0.33
CA MET A 124 3.08 -8.67 -0.34
C MET A 124 3.29 -9.23 1.07
N ASP A 125 4.01 -8.47 1.90
CA ASP A 125 4.42 -8.87 3.25
C ASP A 125 3.21 -9.14 4.15
N SER A 126 2.27 -8.18 4.23
CA SER A 126 1.01 -8.37 4.97
C SER A 126 0.09 -9.43 4.34
N THR A 127 0.20 -9.68 3.03
CA THR A 127 -0.53 -10.77 2.37
C THR A 127 0.03 -12.13 2.77
N VAL A 128 1.34 -12.28 2.89
CA VAL A 128 1.94 -13.50 3.42
C VAL A 128 1.58 -13.69 4.89
N ALA A 129 1.65 -12.63 5.71
CA ALA A 129 1.18 -12.70 7.08
C ALA A 129 -0.26 -13.23 7.17
N SER A 130 -1.17 -12.70 6.34
CA SER A 130 -2.56 -13.19 6.24
C SER A 130 -2.65 -14.68 5.87
N LEU A 131 -1.76 -15.19 5.01
CA LEU A 131 -1.73 -16.61 4.62
C LEU A 131 -1.19 -17.54 5.72
N LEU A 132 -0.38 -17.02 6.64
CA LEU A 132 0.28 -17.78 7.70
C LEU A 132 -0.47 -17.76 9.03
N MET A 133 -1.10 -16.64 9.36
CA MET A 133 -1.80 -16.47 10.64
C MET A 133 -3.09 -17.32 10.72
N PRO A 134 -3.54 -17.64 11.95
CA PRO A 134 -4.77 -18.38 12.18
C PRO A 134 -5.98 -17.85 11.39
N PRO A 135 -6.95 -18.69 11.00
CA PRO A 135 -8.14 -18.25 10.26
C PRO A 135 -8.96 -17.16 10.98
N ALA A 136 -8.95 -17.18 12.31
CA ALA A 136 -9.68 -16.22 13.15
C ALA A 136 -9.01 -14.84 13.27
N THR A 137 -7.83 -14.62 12.68
CA THR A 137 -7.11 -13.34 12.76
C THR A 137 -7.90 -12.19 12.14
N HIS A 138 -8.08 -11.12 12.91
CA HIS A 138 -8.71 -9.88 12.44
C HIS A 138 -7.77 -9.08 11.53
N HIS A 139 -8.16 -8.82 10.29
CA HIS A 139 -7.40 -7.97 9.38
C HIS A 139 -7.89 -6.53 9.54
N LEU A 140 -7.00 -5.65 9.96
CA LEU A 140 -7.31 -4.24 10.18
C LEU A 140 -6.70 -3.43 9.04
N PHE A 141 -7.55 -2.73 8.29
CA PHE A 141 -7.14 -1.89 7.17
C PHE A 141 -7.50 -0.44 7.45
N LEU A 142 -6.50 0.44 7.31
CA LEU A 142 -6.68 1.89 7.37
C LEU A 142 -6.96 2.42 5.96
N ASP A 143 -8.22 2.77 5.70
CA ASP A 143 -8.67 3.31 4.42
C ASP A 143 -8.59 4.84 4.41
N ARG A 144 -7.54 5.36 3.79
CA ARG A 144 -7.32 6.80 3.72
C ARG A 144 -8.40 7.45 2.87
N ILE A 145 -9.12 8.39 3.46
CA ILE A 145 -10.07 9.24 2.76
C ILE A 145 -9.25 10.20 1.89
N PRO A 146 -9.40 10.20 0.55
CA PRO A 146 -8.64 11.09 -0.32
C PRO A 146 -9.08 12.54 -0.14
N HIS A 147 -8.14 13.48 -0.25
CA HIS A 147 -8.44 14.92 -0.24
C HIS A 147 -9.14 15.32 -1.54
N GLN A 148 -10.32 15.95 -1.47
CA GLN A 148 -11.12 16.34 -2.66
C GLN A 148 -10.65 17.65 -3.32
N GLY A 149 -9.35 17.95 -3.26
CA GLY A 149 -8.79 19.18 -3.80
C GLY A 149 -8.49 19.10 -5.31
N PRO A 150 -8.60 20.20 -6.08
CA PRO A 150 -8.35 20.24 -7.53
C PRO A 150 -6.90 19.94 -7.94
N LYS A 151 -5.99 19.79 -6.98
CA LYS A 151 -4.62 19.33 -7.19
C LYS A 151 -4.40 18.11 -6.29
N GLU A 152 -4.32 16.95 -6.93
CA GLU A 152 -3.70 15.71 -6.45
C GLU A 152 -4.51 14.80 -5.49
N ALA A 153 -5.27 13.86 -6.07
CA ALA A 153 -5.49 12.57 -5.41
C ALA A 153 -4.15 11.79 -5.43
N LEU A 154 -3.23 12.11 -4.51
CA LEU A 154 -1.95 11.41 -4.37
C LEU A 154 -2.13 9.97 -3.87
N ILE A 155 -3.28 9.69 -3.25
CA ILE A 155 -3.61 8.39 -2.67
C ILE A 155 -4.76 7.75 -3.46
N ASP A 156 -4.51 6.55 -3.99
CA ASP A 156 -5.47 5.63 -4.56
C ASP A 156 -5.31 4.26 -3.87
N LEU A 157 -6.36 3.82 -3.20
CA LEU A 157 -6.43 2.56 -2.45
C LEU A 157 -7.30 1.51 -3.12
N VAL A 158 -7.74 1.70 -4.37
CA VAL A 158 -8.65 0.75 -5.07
C VAL A 158 -8.11 -0.67 -5.03
N ARG A 159 -6.80 -0.84 -5.26
CA ARG A 159 -6.16 -2.16 -5.29
C ARG A 159 -6.02 -2.79 -3.91
N GLN A 160 -5.76 -2.00 -2.86
CA GLN A 160 -5.72 -2.46 -1.48
C GLN A 160 -7.11 -2.85 -0.97
N ARG A 161 -8.14 -2.09 -1.33
CA ARG A 161 -9.54 -2.43 -1.07
C ARG A 161 -9.91 -3.76 -1.75
N ALA A 162 -9.48 -3.97 -3.01
CA ALA A 162 -9.66 -5.25 -3.69
C ALA A 162 -8.91 -6.40 -3.00
N ALA A 163 -7.72 -6.15 -2.45
CA ALA A 163 -6.98 -7.14 -1.64
C ALA A 163 -7.73 -7.49 -0.35
N CYS A 164 -8.26 -6.49 0.36
CA CYS A 164 -9.12 -6.68 1.53
C CYS A 164 -10.36 -7.50 1.21
N GLU A 165 -10.99 -7.23 0.07
CA GLU A 165 -12.15 -7.99 -0.39
C GLU A 165 -11.78 -9.43 -0.77
N ALA A 166 -10.62 -9.67 -1.36
CA ALA A 166 -10.12 -11.03 -1.60
C ALA A 166 -9.88 -11.80 -0.28
N VAL A 167 -9.39 -11.14 0.77
CA VAL A 167 -9.26 -11.73 2.12
C VAL A 167 -10.64 -12.03 2.72
N ARG A 168 -11.61 -11.12 2.57
CA ARG A 168 -12.98 -11.32 3.04
C ARG A 168 -13.66 -12.51 2.36
N ARG A 169 -13.60 -12.61 1.03
CA ARG A 169 -14.13 -13.76 0.25
C ARG A 169 -13.46 -15.08 0.62
N ALA A 170 -12.25 -15.03 1.15
CA ALA A 170 -11.57 -16.19 1.71
C ALA A 170 -12.06 -16.59 3.12
N GLY A 171 -13.14 -15.98 3.61
CA GLY A 171 -13.77 -16.28 4.91
C GLY A 171 -13.04 -15.67 6.11
N ARG A 172 -12.13 -14.71 5.89
CA ARG A 172 -11.35 -14.09 6.97
C ARG A 172 -11.97 -12.75 7.40
N PRO A 173 -11.95 -12.42 8.70
CA PRO A 173 -12.54 -11.17 9.17
C PRO A 173 -11.67 -9.98 8.76
N VAL A 174 -12.30 -8.99 8.11
CA VAL A 174 -11.66 -7.77 7.62
C VAL A 174 -12.46 -6.56 8.10
N HIS A 175 -11.78 -5.67 8.84
CA HIS A 175 -12.34 -4.45 9.40
C HIS A 175 -11.65 -3.25 8.76
N VAL A 176 -12.45 -2.33 8.25
CA VAL A 176 -11.96 -1.13 7.55
C VAL A 176 -12.30 0.08 8.39
N THR A 177 -11.28 0.82 8.82
CA THR A 177 -11.42 2.13 9.43
C THR A 177 -11.04 3.17 8.40
N ALA A 178 -11.94 4.10 8.07
CA ALA A 178 -11.63 5.15 7.11
C ALA A 178 -11.28 6.45 7.83
N ASP A 179 -10.22 7.15 7.43
CA ASP A 179 -9.80 8.39 8.10
C ASP A 179 -9.07 9.38 7.17
N ASP A 180 -9.06 10.67 7.53
CA ASP A 180 -8.35 11.74 6.82
C ASP A 180 -7.29 12.46 7.69
N HIS A 181 -6.72 11.81 8.72
CA HIS A 181 -5.75 12.47 9.60
C HIS A 181 -4.52 13.02 8.84
N GLU A 182 -4.10 12.38 7.74
CA GLU A 182 -2.95 12.85 6.94
C GLU A 182 -3.22 14.24 6.34
N HIS A 183 -4.49 14.64 6.19
CA HIS A 183 -4.87 15.96 5.67
C HIS A 183 -4.58 17.05 6.69
N LEU A 184 -4.34 16.72 7.95
CA LEU A 184 -3.88 17.71 8.92
C LEU A 184 -2.55 18.36 8.50
N PHE A 185 -1.76 17.69 7.66
CA PHE A 185 -0.36 18.05 7.46
C PHE A 185 -0.01 18.40 6.02
N SER A 186 0.97 19.29 5.88
CA SER A 186 1.63 19.61 4.61
C SER A 186 3.14 19.37 4.73
N PRO A 187 3.80 18.70 3.76
CA PRO A 187 3.21 18.16 2.53
C PRO A 187 2.28 16.96 2.77
N TYR A 188 1.26 16.84 1.93
CA TYR A 188 0.37 15.67 1.84
C TYR A 188 0.88 14.72 0.74
N PRO A 189 0.73 13.39 0.89
CA PRO A 189 0.44 12.71 2.14
C PRO A 189 1.61 12.78 3.11
N MET A 190 1.29 12.85 4.40
CA MET A 190 2.30 12.78 5.44
C MET A 190 2.75 11.32 5.62
N TRP A 191 4.04 11.09 5.44
CA TRP A 191 4.65 9.79 5.67
C TRP A 191 5.27 9.77 7.05
N HIS A 192 4.49 9.38 8.06
CA HIS A 192 5.13 8.80 9.23
C HIS A 192 4.77 7.34 9.41
N SER A 193 5.79 6.59 9.82
CA SER A 193 5.69 5.17 10.10
C SER A 193 4.56 4.91 11.10
N ASN A 194 3.84 3.81 10.88
CA ASN A 194 2.93 3.18 11.84
C ASN A 194 1.51 3.74 11.96
N MET A 195 1.02 4.51 10.98
CA MET A 195 -0.40 4.94 10.98
C MET A 195 -1.40 3.80 10.93
N ALA A 196 -1.00 2.63 10.42
CA ALA A 196 -1.83 1.43 10.49
C ALA A 196 -2.23 1.06 11.94
N LEU A 197 -1.48 1.51 12.95
CA LEU A 197 -1.84 1.31 14.36
C LEU A 197 -3.10 2.07 14.78
N LEU A 198 -3.51 3.12 14.05
CA LEU A 198 -4.74 3.83 14.38
C LEU A 198 -5.95 2.89 14.37
N SER A 199 -6.06 2.01 13.36
CA SER A 199 -7.15 1.04 13.29
C SER A 199 -7.09 0.04 14.45
N CYS A 200 -5.90 -0.42 14.85
CA CYS A 200 -5.81 -1.39 15.95
C CYS A 200 -6.10 -0.78 17.32
N LEU A 201 -5.57 0.41 17.60
CA LEU A 201 -5.84 1.12 18.86
C LEU A 201 -7.34 1.43 18.99
N THR A 202 -7.97 1.82 17.88
CA THR A 202 -9.38 2.19 17.89
C THR A 202 -10.32 0.99 18.01
N MET A 203 -9.94 -0.16 17.44
CA MET A 203 -10.76 -1.37 17.43
C MET A 203 -10.42 -2.37 18.54
N ALA A 204 -9.40 -2.09 19.37
CA ALA A 204 -8.84 -3.01 20.34
C ALA A 204 -9.91 -3.63 21.28
N ASP A 205 -10.74 -2.80 21.88
CA ASP A 205 -11.74 -3.26 22.87
C ASP A 205 -12.98 -3.85 22.20
N SER A 206 -13.41 -3.28 21.07
CA SER A 206 -14.55 -3.79 20.29
C SER A 206 -14.35 -5.22 19.79
N LEU A 207 -13.10 -5.58 19.46
CA LEU A 207 -12.74 -6.90 18.95
C LEU A 207 -12.04 -7.78 20.00
N GLY A 208 -11.82 -7.28 21.21
CA GLY A 208 -11.08 -8.01 22.25
C GLY A 208 -9.64 -8.36 21.85
N LEU A 209 -8.97 -7.47 21.11
CA LEU A 209 -7.62 -7.72 20.58
C LEU A 209 -6.60 -7.85 21.71
N SER A 210 -5.73 -8.86 21.61
CA SER A 210 -4.62 -9.07 22.54
C SER A 210 -3.25 -8.82 21.90
N THR A 211 -3.11 -9.17 20.63
CA THR A 211 -1.83 -9.25 19.92
C THR A 211 -1.95 -8.64 18.54
N ILE A 212 -1.02 -7.76 18.19
CA ILE A 212 -0.96 -7.11 16.88
C ILE A 212 0.25 -7.62 16.10
N ASP A 213 0.01 -8.06 14.88
CA ASP A 213 1.04 -8.40 13.91
C ASP A 213 1.21 -7.26 12.90
N GLY A 214 2.45 -6.76 12.78
CA GLY A 214 2.80 -5.68 11.87
C GLY A 214 3.19 -6.14 10.46
N GLY A 215 3.38 -7.46 10.25
CA GLY A 215 3.94 -7.97 9.01
C GLY A 215 5.40 -7.55 8.78
N GLU A 216 6.19 -7.36 9.85
CA GLU A 216 7.59 -6.95 9.75
C GLU A 216 8.46 -8.11 9.25
N VAL A 217 8.96 -8.01 8.03
CA VAL A 217 9.86 -9.00 7.40
C VAL A 217 11.25 -9.01 8.05
N LEU A 218 12.00 -10.09 7.80
CA LEU A 218 13.38 -10.30 8.25
C LEU A 218 14.28 -9.08 8.03
N ASP A 219 14.10 -8.41 6.89
CA ASP A 219 14.85 -7.22 6.47
C ASP A 219 14.65 -6.04 7.45
N ALA A 220 13.41 -5.83 7.90
CA ALA A 220 13.06 -4.77 8.84
C ALA A 220 13.53 -5.11 10.25
N VAL A 221 13.35 -6.37 10.67
CA VAL A 221 13.65 -6.83 12.04
C VAL A 221 15.16 -6.89 12.27
N TYR A 222 15.91 -7.53 11.37
CA TYR A 222 17.32 -7.86 11.60
C TYR A 222 18.32 -7.03 10.79
N PHE A 223 17.93 -6.33 9.73
CA PHE A 223 18.84 -5.42 8.99
C PHE A 223 18.60 -3.93 9.30
N GLY A 224 17.47 -3.59 9.92
CA GLY A 224 17.17 -2.24 10.42
C GLY A 224 16.35 -1.35 9.48
N GLY A 225 15.68 -1.94 8.48
CA GLY A 225 14.65 -1.25 7.68
C GLY A 225 15.14 -0.09 6.79
N TYR A 226 14.20 0.77 6.37
CA TYR A 226 14.43 1.93 5.47
C TYR A 226 15.05 3.16 6.18
N LEU A 227 15.08 3.19 7.52
CA LEU A 227 15.13 4.46 8.28
C LEU A 227 16.50 4.88 8.85
N GLY A 228 17.60 4.20 8.51
CA GLY A 228 18.79 4.29 9.36
C GLY A 228 20.08 4.87 8.79
N ARG A 229 20.22 5.01 7.47
CA ARG A 229 21.49 4.51 6.91
C ARG A 229 22.02 5.27 5.68
N THR A 230 22.00 6.61 5.69
CA THR A 230 22.77 7.41 4.70
C THR A 230 24.29 7.33 4.92
N LYS A 231 24.76 6.85 6.08
CA LYS A 231 26.18 6.75 6.46
C LYS A 231 26.63 5.32 6.80
N VAL A 232 26.10 4.33 6.10
CA VAL A 232 26.50 2.92 6.36
C VAL A 232 27.87 2.66 5.82
N ARG A 233 28.73 2.12 6.69
CA ARG A 233 30.04 1.60 6.30
C ARG A 233 30.01 0.11 5.97
N ARG A 234 29.06 -0.64 6.56
CA ARG A 234 28.91 -2.10 6.40
C ARG A 234 27.46 -2.52 6.48
N TRP A 235 27.02 -3.39 5.58
CA TRP A 235 25.66 -3.92 5.56
C TRP A 235 25.64 -5.34 6.11
N ARG A 236 25.24 -5.47 7.37
CA ARG A 236 25.25 -6.73 8.13
C ARG A 236 23.93 -6.95 8.84
N MET A 237 23.57 -8.22 9.00
CA MET A 237 22.48 -8.64 9.88
C MET A 237 22.85 -8.32 11.34
N ARG A 238 21.84 -8.00 12.15
CA ARG A 238 21.94 -7.89 13.60
C ARG A 238 21.20 -9.08 14.18
N PRO A 239 21.89 -10.19 14.46
CA PRO A 239 21.21 -11.38 14.92
C PRO A 239 20.54 -11.16 16.28
N PRO A 240 19.57 -12.02 16.62
CA PRO A 240 19.16 -12.23 18.00
C PRO A 240 20.35 -12.25 18.99
N PRO A 241 20.30 -11.54 20.14
CA PRO A 241 21.28 -11.78 21.20
C PRO A 241 21.16 -13.22 21.71
N ALA A 242 22.31 -13.81 22.05
CA ALA A 242 22.40 -15.23 22.42
C ALA A 242 21.74 -15.55 23.78
N ASP A 243 21.60 -14.55 24.65
CA ASP A 243 21.08 -14.71 26.02
C ASP A 243 19.55 -14.76 26.10
N GLY A 244 18.86 -14.75 24.95
CA GLY A 244 17.40 -14.83 24.89
C GLY A 244 16.68 -13.60 25.44
N ARG A 245 17.40 -12.57 25.93
CA ARG A 245 16.78 -11.27 26.21
C ARG A 245 16.29 -10.72 24.87
N GLY A 246 15.03 -10.25 24.83
CA GLY A 246 14.30 -9.96 23.59
C GLY A 246 15.08 -9.09 22.60
N LEU A 247 14.60 -8.99 21.35
CA LEU A 247 15.19 -8.26 20.21
C LEU A 247 16.37 -7.35 20.58
N PRO A 248 17.57 -7.56 19.98
CA PRO A 248 18.78 -6.85 20.38
C PRO A 248 18.42 -5.40 20.61
N GLU A 249 18.82 -4.82 21.76
CA GLU A 249 18.88 -3.36 21.87
C GLU A 249 19.44 -2.89 20.54
N ARG A 250 18.66 -2.10 19.79
CA ARG A 250 19.07 -1.67 18.44
C ARG A 250 20.28 -0.79 18.68
N ASP A 251 21.45 -1.42 18.72
CA ASP A 251 22.67 -0.82 19.21
C ASP A 251 22.98 0.37 18.30
N GLY A 252 22.70 1.52 18.88
CA GLY A 252 22.98 2.85 18.42
C GLY A 252 23.76 3.55 19.51
N ALA A 253 24.94 3.00 19.80
CA ALA A 253 26.10 3.68 20.32
C ALA A 253 26.04 4.30 21.73
N ARG A 254 27.09 3.98 22.52
CA ARG A 254 27.69 4.85 23.55
C ARG A 254 28.27 6.16 22.94
N GLY A 255 27.53 6.79 22.05
CA GLY A 255 27.92 7.99 21.30
C GLY A 255 26.71 8.64 20.64
N GLY A 256 26.04 9.53 21.38
CA GLY A 256 25.30 10.67 20.84
C GLY A 256 23.89 10.47 20.28
N ASP A 257 23.61 9.43 19.49
CA ASP A 257 22.37 9.41 18.67
C ASP A 257 21.70 8.02 18.61
N ALA A 258 21.31 7.48 19.78
CA ALA A 258 20.48 6.29 19.85
C ALA A 258 19.09 6.59 19.27
N ALA A 259 18.82 6.14 18.04
CA ALA A 259 17.44 6.00 17.59
C ALA A 259 16.83 4.83 18.38
N PRO A 260 15.81 5.05 19.23
CA PRO A 260 15.16 4.00 19.99
C PRO A 260 14.62 2.91 19.05
N ARG A 261 14.24 1.75 19.61
CA ARG A 261 13.23 0.86 18.99
C ARG A 261 12.20 1.76 18.30
N THR A 262 11.82 1.47 17.05
CA THR A 262 10.76 2.24 16.37
C THR A 262 9.63 2.43 17.37
N ASP A 263 9.45 3.69 17.75
CA ASP A 263 9.02 4.19 19.06
C ASP A 263 7.51 4.08 19.25
N HIS A 264 6.93 3.06 18.65
CA HIS A 264 5.50 2.89 18.51
C HIS A 264 5.04 1.52 19.01
N TRP A 265 5.93 0.53 19.13
CA TRP A 265 5.55 -0.80 19.63
C TRP A 265 5.41 -0.84 21.16
N ASP A 266 6.18 -0.02 21.88
CA ASP A 266 6.03 0.19 23.31
C ASP A 266 4.73 0.94 23.66
N LEU A 267 4.17 1.72 22.72
CA LEU A 267 2.81 2.27 22.86
C LEU A 267 1.77 1.16 22.99
N LEU A 268 1.91 0.07 22.22
CA LEU A 268 0.99 -1.07 22.30
C LEU A 268 0.99 -1.69 23.69
N SER A 269 2.18 -1.93 24.25
CA SER A 269 2.30 -2.50 25.60
C SER A 269 1.72 -1.57 26.67
N ALA A 270 1.84 -0.26 26.51
CA ALA A 270 1.26 0.73 27.42
C ALA A 270 -0.27 0.72 27.45
N VAL A 271 -0.92 0.13 26.44
CA VAL A 271 -2.37 -0.04 26.34
C VAL A 271 -2.80 -1.51 26.34
N GLY A 272 -1.99 -2.42 26.89
CA GLY A 272 -2.37 -3.84 27.03
C GLY A 272 -2.45 -4.61 25.71
N LEU A 273 -1.66 -4.24 24.71
CA LEU A 273 -1.50 -4.97 23.46
C LEU A 273 -0.07 -5.53 23.35
N SER A 274 0.08 -6.79 22.94
CA SER A 274 1.37 -7.35 22.54
C SER A 274 1.64 -7.12 21.05
N PHE A 275 2.91 -7.13 20.68
CA PHE A 275 3.35 -7.12 19.30
C PHE A 275 3.96 -8.48 18.94
N ALA A 276 3.65 -8.98 17.75
CA ALA A 276 4.27 -10.15 17.15
C ALA A 276 4.59 -9.87 15.67
N SER A 277 5.42 -10.71 15.05
CA SER A 277 5.57 -10.70 13.59
C SER A 277 5.76 -12.11 13.07
N CYS A 278 4.69 -12.65 12.46
CA CYS A 278 4.68 -13.98 11.85
C CYS A 278 5.60 -14.12 10.63
N VAL A 279 6.04 -13.00 10.05
CA VAL A 279 6.94 -12.95 8.89
C VAL A 279 8.34 -12.46 9.24
N ALA A 280 8.68 -12.28 10.53
CA ALA A 280 10.02 -11.83 10.93
C ALA A 280 11.15 -12.77 10.49
N GLY A 281 10.85 -14.06 10.27
CA GLY A 281 11.80 -15.03 9.71
C GLY A 281 11.82 -15.11 8.19
N LEU A 282 11.01 -14.30 7.49
CA LEU A 282 10.87 -14.33 6.04
C LEU A 282 11.34 -12.99 5.47
N SER A 283 12.27 -13.03 4.52
CA SER A 283 12.68 -11.82 3.81
C SER A 283 11.60 -11.33 2.82
N GLU A 284 11.77 -10.13 2.30
CA GLU A 284 10.99 -9.63 1.16
C GLU A 284 11.08 -10.56 -0.06
N VAL A 285 12.20 -11.26 -0.22
CA VAL A 285 12.40 -12.28 -1.27
C VAL A 285 11.45 -13.46 -1.04
N ALA A 286 11.49 -14.05 0.16
CA ALA A 286 10.65 -15.19 0.50
C ALA A 286 9.15 -14.82 0.42
N THR A 287 8.78 -13.65 0.93
CA THR A 287 7.38 -13.21 0.91
C THR A 287 6.87 -12.94 -0.52
N ALA A 288 7.68 -12.32 -1.39
CA ALA A 288 7.33 -12.16 -2.80
C ALA A 288 7.12 -13.52 -3.51
N ALA A 289 8.02 -14.48 -3.27
CA ALA A 289 7.89 -15.84 -3.81
C ALA A 289 6.63 -16.56 -3.32
N MET A 290 6.31 -16.44 -2.02
CA MET A 290 5.10 -17.03 -1.44
C MET A 290 3.82 -16.44 -2.02
N VAL A 291 3.75 -15.12 -2.22
CA VAL A 291 2.60 -14.49 -2.87
C VAL A 291 2.44 -14.99 -4.30
N ALA A 292 3.54 -15.01 -5.07
CA ALA A 292 3.53 -15.44 -6.46
C ALA A 292 3.02 -16.88 -6.64
N ARG A 293 3.24 -17.76 -5.64
CA ARG A 293 2.78 -19.15 -5.62
C ARG A 293 1.43 -19.36 -4.94
N SER A 294 0.79 -18.30 -4.45
CA SER A 294 -0.47 -18.38 -3.70
C SER A 294 -1.68 -17.99 -4.53
N ARG A 295 -2.88 -18.25 -4.00
CA ARG A 295 -4.16 -17.71 -4.53
C ARG A 295 -4.27 -16.18 -4.53
N MET A 296 -3.32 -15.50 -3.87
CA MET A 296 -3.20 -14.04 -3.82
C MET A 296 -2.26 -13.51 -4.91
N ARG A 297 -1.74 -14.35 -5.81
CA ARG A 297 -0.96 -13.93 -6.97
C ARG A 297 -1.71 -12.84 -7.75
N GLY A 298 -1.03 -11.73 -8.04
CA GLY A 298 -1.60 -10.59 -8.75
C GLY A 298 -2.63 -9.78 -7.96
N LYS A 299 -2.89 -10.11 -6.68
CA LYS A 299 -3.86 -9.42 -5.81
C LYS A 299 -3.20 -8.63 -4.67
N SER A 300 -1.86 -8.62 -4.59
CA SER A 300 -1.13 -7.86 -3.58
C SER A 300 -0.54 -6.59 -4.16
N PHE A 301 -0.69 -5.48 -3.42
CA PHE A 301 -0.34 -4.14 -3.86
C PHE A 301 0.13 -3.32 -2.67
N SER A 302 1.37 -2.84 -2.74
CA SER A 302 1.95 -2.05 -1.63
C SER A 302 1.95 -0.54 -1.88
N CYS A 303 1.50 -0.09 -3.05
CA CYS A 303 1.60 1.29 -3.46
C CYS A 303 0.30 2.04 -3.29
N TYR A 304 0.36 3.21 -2.65
CA TYR A 304 -0.79 4.08 -2.49
C TYR A 304 -0.92 5.10 -3.62
N TYR A 305 0.05 5.23 -4.53
CA TYR A 305 -0.05 6.17 -5.63
C TYR A 305 -0.92 5.61 -6.76
N PRO A 306 -1.75 6.44 -7.41
CA PRO A 306 -2.50 6.05 -8.60
C PRO A 306 -1.56 5.46 -9.67
N SER A 307 -1.93 4.31 -10.21
CA SER A 307 -1.14 3.60 -11.20
C SER A 307 -2.00 2.68 -12.05
N ALA A 308 -1.83 2.76 -13.37
CA ALA A 308 -2.41 1.79 -14.30
C ALA A 308 -1.85 0.38 -14.05
N GLU A 309 -0.60 0.29 -13.58
CA GLU A 309 0.06 -0.95 -13.19
C GLU A 309 -0.11 -1.25 -11.69
N SER A 310 0.27 -2.45 -11.24
CA SER A 310 0.29 -2.85 -9.82
C SER A 310 1.27 -2.04 -8.96
N PHE A 311 2.20 -1.30 -9.58
CA PHE A 311 3.30 -0.58 -8.92
C PHE A 311 3.43 0.82 -9.53
N CYS A 312 3.59 1.86 -8.70
CA CYS A 312 3.62 3.23 -9.22
C CYS A 312 4.85 3.58 -10.05
N MET A 313 5.92 2.79 -9.93
CA MET A 313 7.22 3.05 -10.58
C MET A 313 7.86 4.40 -10.22
N ARG A 314 7.34 5.09 -9.20
CA ARG A 314 7.83 6.38 -8.67
C ARG A 314 8.60 6.23 -7.35
N CYS A 315 8.78 5.02 -6.83
CA CYS A 315 9.62 4.77 -5.67
C CYS A 315 10.43 3.48 -5.84
N ASP A 316 11.56 3.43 -5.17
CA ASP A 316 12.45 2.28 -5.11
C ASP A 316 11.78 1.05 -4.49
N LYS A 317 10.94 1.23 -3.47
CA LYS A 317 10.13 0.14 -2.89
C LYS A 317 9.27 -0.54 -3.96
N CYS A 318 8.55 0.24 -4.77
CA CYS A 318 7.68 -0.32 -5.81
C CYS A 318 8.49 -0.98 -6.94
N PHE A 319 9.59 -0.34 -7.35
CA PHE A 319 10.46 -0.91 -8.36
C PHE A 319 11.08 -2.24 -7.91
N LYS A 320 11.68 -2.28 -6.71
CA LYS A 320 12.23 -3.50 -6.10
C LYS A 320 11.19 -4.61 -6.00
N LYS A 321 9.98 -4.32 -5.52
CA LYS A 321 8.91 -5.32 -5.41
C LYS A 321 8.46 -5.86 -6.77
N LEU A 322 8.47 -5.04 -7.82
CA LEU A 322 8.22 -5.50 -9.18
C LEU A 322 9.36 -6.40 -9.69
N LEU A 323 10.63 -6.08 -9.42
CA LEU A 323 11.76 -6.95 -9.76
C LEU A 323 11.66 -8.32 -9.05
N LEU A 324 11.35 -8.31 -7.75
CA LEU A 324 11.13 -9.54 -6.98
C LEU A 324 9.98 -10.36 -7.54
N ARG A 325 8.89 -9.73 -8.00
CA ARG A 325 7.81 -10.43 -8.70
C ARG A 325 8.31 -11.13 -9.96
N HIS A 326 9.08 -10.47 -10.82
CA HIS A 326 9.62 -11.10 -12.02
C HIS A 326 10.52 -12.30 -11.71
N ILE A 327 11.36 -12.18 -10.68
CA ILE A 327 12.20 -13.28 -10.19
C ILE A 327 11.33 -14.44 -9.69
N ALA A 328 10.36 -14.16 -8.83
CA ALA A 328 9.46 -15.16 -8.27
C ALA A 328 8.61 -15.88 -9.32
N GLU A 329 8.21 -15.17 -10.38
CA GLU A 329 7.44 -15.72 -11.50
C GLU A 329 8.33 -16.38 -12.58
N GLY A 330 9.66 -16.34 -12.42
CA GLY A 330 10.57 -16.90 -13.41
C GLY A 330 10.44 -16.23 -14.77
N THR A 331 10.22 -14.91 -14.81
CA THR A 331 10.11 -14.11 -16.04
C THR A 331 11.35 -13.23 -16.24
N GLU A 332 11.58 -12.75 -17.46
CA GLU A 332 12.64 -11.77 -17.74
C GLU A 332 12.15 -10.39 -17.30
N VAL A 333 13.01 -9.61 -16.63
CA VAL A 333 12.73 -8.21 -16.30
C VAL A 333 12.86 -7.38 -17.58
N PRO A 334 11.81 -6.65 -18.00
CA PRO A 334 11.89 -5.82 -19.19
C PRO A 334 12.97 -4.74 -19.08
N ALA A 335 13.82 -4.59 -20.10
CA ALA A 335 14.86 -3.56 -20.09
C ALA A 335 14.29 -2.14 -20.00
N ALA A 336 13.11 -1.91 -20.58
CA ALA A 336 12.38 -0.63 -20.49
C ALA A 336 12.06 -0.23 -19.04
N LEU A 337 11.89 -1.20 -18.14
CA LEU A 337 11.62 -0.95 -16.73
C LEU A 337 12.79 -0.22 -16.06
N PHE A 338 14.02 -0.65 -16.34
CA PHE A 338 15.24 0.02 -15.88
C PHE A 338 15.43 1.38 -16.55
N GLY A 339 15.15 1.48 -17.87
CA GLY A 339 15.21 2.74 -18.59
C GLY A 339 14.28 3.80 -17.98
N HIS A 340 13.05 3.41 -17.65
CA HIS A 340 12.09 4.27 -16.96
C HIS A 340 12.58 4.67 -15.56
N PHE A 341 13.00 3.71 -14.73
CA PHE A 341 13.46 3.97 -13.36
C PHE A 341 14.67 4.91 -13.32
N LEU A 342 15.66 4.67 -14.18
CA LEU A 342 16.87 5.49 -14.29
C LEU A 342 16.60 6.86 -14.95
N GLY A 343 15.49 7.00 -15.67
CA GLY A 343 15.03 8.27 -16.22
C GLY A 343 14.50 9.24 -15.15
N ILE A 344 14.16 8.74 -13.95
CA ILE A 344 13.66 9.55 -12.85
C ILE A 344 14.84 9.97 -11.95
N PRO A 345 15.23 11.27 -11.91
CA PRO A 345 16.50 11.70 -11.31
C PRO A 345 16.71 11.29 -9.85
N TYR A 346 15.68 11.41 -9.00
CA TYR A 346 15.81 11.06 -7.58
C TYR A 346 15.90 9.54 -7.37
N LEU A 347 15.31 8.74 -8.26
CA LEU A 347 15.42 7.27 -8.23
C LEU A 347 16.79 6.82 -8.73
N ALA A 348 17.30 7.43 -9.80
CA ALA A 348 18.66 7.22 -10.26
C ALA A 348 19.70 7.58 -9.18
N ALA A 349 19.45 8.63 -8.39
CA ALA A 349 20.32 9.05 -7.30
C ALA A 349 20.42 8.01 -6.15
N ILE A 350 19.48 7.06 -6.04
CA ILE A 350 19.60 5.96 -5.06
C ILE A 350 20.83 5.11 -5.37
N PHE A 351 21.12 4.91 -6.66
CA PHE A 351 22.28 4.17 -7.12
C PHE A 351 23.60 4.96 -6.98
N SER A 352 23.57 6.24 -6.63
CA SER A 352 24.81 6.97 -6.31
C SER A 352 25.35 6.64 -4.93
N ARG A 353 24.61 5.88 -4.13
CA ARG A 353 25.02 5.43 -2.78
C ARG A 353 25.71 4.06 -2.88
N PRO A 354 26.73 3.79 -2.06
CA PRO A 354 27.36 2.46 -2.02
C PRO A 354 26.41 1.38 -1.48
N TYR A 355 25.49 1.77 -0.60
CA TYR A 355 24.47 0.90 -0.01
C TYR A 355 23.09 1.46 -0.33
N PHE A 356 22.21 0.57 -0.75
CA PHE A 356 20.81 0.88 -1.04
C PHE A 356 19.94 0.60 0.19
N ASP A 357 18.75 1.20 0.24
CA ASP A 357 17.80 0.83 1.27
C ASP A 357 17.37 -0.63 1.05
N TRP A 358 17.57 -1.45 2.10
CA TRP A 358 17.48 -2.91 2.05
C TRP A 358 18.50 -3.53 1.06
N HIS A 359 19.76 -3.12 1.19
CA HIS A 359 20.83 -3.48 0.26
C HIS A 359 20.96 -4.98 -0.02
N HIS A 360 20.89 -5.84 1.00
CA HIS A 360 20.85 -7.30 0.84
C HIS A 360 19.76 -7.82 -0.13
N VAL A 361 18.56 -7.22 -0.14
CA VAL A 361 17.50 -7.58 -1.08
C VAL A 361 17.86 -7.14 -2.50
N TRP A 362 18.39 -5.94 -2.65
CA TRP A 362 18.89 -5.49 -3.96
C TRP A 362 20.02 -6.38 -4.47
N TYR A 363 20.96 -6.74 -3.59
CA TYR A 363 22.06 -7.63 -3.90
C TYR A 363 21.54 -8.97 -4.43
N TYR A 364 20.59 -9.59 -3.72
CA TYR A 364 19.88 -10.78 -4.19
C TYR A 364 19.18 -10.57 -5.54
N VAL A 365 18.45 -9.45 -5.71
CA VAL A 365 17.76 -9.12 -6.97
C VAL A 365 18.76 -9.11 -8.12
N PHE A 366 19.90 -8.45 -7.95
CA PHE A 366 20.95 -8.41 -8.97
C PHE A 366 21.58 -9.79 -9.20
N GLN A 367 21.69 -10.67 -8.19
CA GLN A 367 22.16 -12.04 -8.40
C GLN A 367 21.20 -12.89 -9.24
N LYS A 368 19.88 -12.73 -9.05
CA LYS A 368 18.87 -13.66 -9.60
C LYS A 368 18.11 -13.17 -10.81
N MET A 369 17.96 -11.86 -11.00
CA MET A 369 17.16 -11.36 -12.11
C MET A 369 17.80 -11.66 -13.46
N ARG A 370 16.96 -11.87 -14.47
CA ARG A 370 17.36 -11.91 -15.87
C ARG A 370 16.92 -10.60 -16.51
N CYS A 371 17.87 -9.78 -16.93
CA CYS A 371 17.61 -8.47 -17.54
C CYS A 371 18.68 -8.16 -18.58
N ARG A 372 18.27 -7.74 -19.77
CA ARG A 372 19.20 -7.34 -20.85
C ARG A 372 19.70 -5.90 -20.71
N HIS A 373 19.13 -5.10 -19.82
CA HIS A 373 19.56 -3.72 -19.64
C HIS A 373 21.02 -3.66 -19.17
N TRP A 374 21.86 -2.88 -19.85
CA TRP A 374 23.30 -2.83 -19.60
C TRP A 374 23.63 -2.47 -18.13
N PHE A 375 22.90 -1.50 -17.54
CA PHE A 375 23.08 -1.11 -16.14
C PHE A 375 22.83 -2.26 -15.17
N ALA A 376 21.77 -3.04 -15.44
CA ALA A 376 21.36 -4.19 -14.66
C ALA A 376 22.39 -5.33 -14.76
N ARG A 377 22.96 -5.55 -15.95
CA ARG A 377 24.01 -6.55 -16.19
C ARG A 377 25.31 -6.24 -15.44
N GLU A 378 25.67 -4.97 -15.35
CA GLU A 378 26.90 -4.58 -14.64
C GLU A 378 26.74 -4.76 -13.12
N LEU A 379 25.58 -4.40 -12.56
CA LEU A 379 25.27 -4.70 -11.16
C LEU A 379 25.15 -6.19 -10.89
N HIS A 380 24.61 -6.97 -11.84
CA HIS A 380 24.59 -8.44 -11.77
C HIS A 380 26.00 -9.03 -11.71
N ARG A 381 26.95 -8.53 -12.53
CA ARG A 381 28.35 -8.97 -12.50
C ARG A 381 28.96 -8.77 -11.11
N GLN A 382 28.81 -7.58 -10.54
CA GLN A 382 29.31 -7.27 -9.19
C GLN A 382 28.65 -8.13 -8.11
N ALA A 383 27.34 -8.36 -8.21
CA ALA A 383 26.60 -9.16 -7.23
C ALA A 383 26.98 -10.65 -7.25
N ARG A 384 27.49 -11.17 -8.38
CA ARG A 384 27.99 -12.55 -8.50
C ARG A 384 29.37 -12.77 -7.89
N GLU A 385 30.12 -11.70 -7.65
CA GLU A 385 31.47 -11.78 -7.06
C GLU A 385 31.42 -11.88 -5.52
N GLY A 386 30.27 -11.60 -4.89
CA GLY A 386 30.11 -11.71 -3.44
C GLY A 386 29.26 -12.90 -2.99
N PRO A 387 28.76 -12.88 -1.75
CA PRO A 387 28.14 -14.04 -1.12
C PRO A 387 26.80 -14.41 -1.78
N ASP A 388 26.54 -15.70 -1.94
CA ASP A 388 25.24 -16.19 -2.42
C ASP A 388 24.16 -15.95 -1.35
N LEU A 389 23.18 -15.10 -1.66
CA LEU A 389 22.07 -14.78 -0.76
C LEU A 389 20.81 -15.63 -1.02
N SER A 390 20.93 -16.79 -1.66
CA SER A 390 19.81 -17.73 -1.87
C SER A 390 19.13 -18.16 -0.56
N CYS A 391 19.82 -18.08 0.58
CA CYS A 391 19.21 -18.32 1.89
C CYS A 391 18.01 -17.38 2.16
N LEU A 392 17.95 -16.19 1.55
CA LEU A 392 16.82 -15.26 1.70
C LEU A 392 15.49 -15.83 1.15
N GLU A 393 15.51 -16.87 0.32
CA GLU A 393 14.31 -17.58 -0.15
C GLU A 393 13.70 -18.51 0.91
N LYS A 394 14.39 -18.71 2.04
CA LYS A 394 14.07 -19.67 3.09
C LYS A 394 13.64 -18.97 4.38
N TRP A 395 13.06 -19.75 5.30
CA TRP A 395 12.69 -19.26 6.62
C TRP A 395 13.87 -19.30 7.60
N TYR A 396 14.12 -18.19 8.26
CA TYR A 396 15.12 -18.04 9.32
C TYR A 396 14.57 -18.52 10.68
N PRO A 397 15.00 -19.70 11.19
CA PRO A 397 14.31 -20.34 12.32
C PRO A 397 14.46 -19.62 13.66
N LYS A 398 15.52 -18.82 13.86
CA LYS A 398 15.68 -18.07 15.12
C LYS A 398 14.65 -16.95 15.29
N ALA A 399 13.88 -16.62 14.25
CA ALA A 399 12.75 -15.70 14.35
C ALA A 399 11.51 -16.32 15.01
N LEU A 400 11.54 -17.60 15.40
CA LEU A 400 10.48 -18.25 16.20
C LEU A 400 10.08 -17.42 17.44
N ARG A 401 11.04 -16.74 18.06
CA ARG A 401 10.82 -15.89 19.23
C ARG A 401 10.04 -14.59 18.96
N GLU A 402 9.89 -14.20 17.70
CA GLU A 402 9.10 -13.02 17.31
C GLU A 402 7.62 -13.41 17.11
N LEU A 403 7.28 -14.71 17.23
CA LEU A 403 5.92 -15.21 17.16
C LEU A 403 5.23 -15.11 18.52
N GLU A 404 3.92 -14.91 18.50
CA GLU A 404 3.09 -15.06 19.70
C GLU A 404 2.99 -16.55 20.06
N PRO A 405 3.36 -16.95 21.29
CA PRO A 405 3.38 -18.35 21.69
C PRO A 405 2.06 -19.10 21.43
N ALA A 406 0.92 -18.44 21.66
CA ALA A 406 -0.40 -19.05 21.53
C ALA A 406 -0.75 -19.53 20.11
N TYR A 407 -0.05 -19.06 19.07
CA TYR A 407 -0.26 -19.52 17.70
C TYR A 407 1.05 -19.76 16.92
N ALA A 408 2.18 -19.87 17.62
CA ALA A 408 3.49 -20.05 17.00
C ALA A 408 3.55 -21.34 16.17
N GLU A 409 3.06 -22.46 16.70
CA GLU A 409 3.06 -23.75 16.01
C GLU A 409 2.28 -23.71 14.69
N VAL A 410 1.09 -23.11 14.71
CA VAL A 410 0.24 -22.94 13.51
C VAL A 410 0.97 -22.14 12.43
N VAL A 411 1.66 -21.07 12.83
CA VAL A 411 2.43 -20.23 11.91
C VAL A 411 3.64 -20.99 11.36
N VAL A 412 4.40 -21.70 12.20
CA VAL A 412 5.58 -22.49 11.78
C VAL A 412 5.17 -23.58 10.80
N GLU A 413 4.08 -24.29 11.08
CA GLU A 413 3.52 -25.30 10.17
C GLU A 413 3.10 -24.66 8.83
N ALA A 414 2.45 -23.50 8.87
CA ALA A 414 2.07 -22.78 7.66
C ALA A 414 3.30 -22.33 6.85
N ILE A 415 4.39 -21.96 7.51
CA ILE A 415 5.66 -21.59 6.86
C ILE A 415 6.31 -22.82 6.21
N SER A 416 6.46 -23.92 6.96
CA SER A 416 7.16 -25.13 6.49
C SER A 416 6.51 -25.77 5.26
N ARG A 417 5.18 -25.63 5.12
CA ARG A 417 4.44 -26.05 3.91
C ARG A 417 4.74 -25.22 2.65
N ARG A 418 5.39 -24.05 2.79
CA ARG A 418 5.56 -23.07 1.71
C ARG A 418 7.00 -22.78 1.36
N VAL A 419 7.89 -22.75 2.35
CA VAL A 419 9.32 -22.51 2.18
C VAL A 419 10.11 -23.41 3.12
N PRO A 420 11.29 -23.91 2.70
CA PRO A 420 12.16 -24.65 3.61
C PRO A 420 12.72 -23.72 4.70
N ALA A 421 13.10 -24.32 5.81
CA ALA A 421 13.93 -23.64 6.81
C ALA A 421 15.38 -23.48 6.30
N MET A 422 16.04 -22.41 6.71
CA MET A 422 17.49 -22.27 6.56
C MET A 422 18.19 -23.37 7.37
N THR A 423 19.20 -23.99 6.77
CA THR A 423 20.12 -24.88 7.46
C THR A 423 21.03 -24.12 8.44
N SER A 424 21.70 -24.82 9.35
CA SER A 424 22.67 -24.20 10.28
C SER A 424 23.79 -23.44 9.54
N ALA A 425 24.24 -23.94 8.39
CA ALA A 425 25.24 -23.26 7.56
C ALA A 425 24.70 -21.97 6.94
N GLU A 426 23.44 -21.96 6.48
CA GLU A 426 22.80 -20.78 5.92
C GLU A 426 22.48 -19.72 6.98
N VAL A 427 22.11 -20.16 8.18
CA VAL A 427 21.97 -19.27 9.36
C VAL A 427 23.32 -18.63 9.68
N ALA A 428 24.39 -19.41 9.78
CA ALA A 428 25.74 -18.89 10.06
C ALA A 428 26.22 -17.92 8.96
N LEU A 429 25.95 -18.24 7.70
CA LEU A 429 26.21 -17.36 6.57
C LEU A 429 25.46 -16.02 6.73
N LEU A 430 24.15 -16.06 6.94
CA LEU A 430 23.31 -14.86 7.02
C LEU A 430 23.67 -13.97 8.23
N GLU A 431 23.96 -14.56 9.39
CA GLU A 431 24.36 -13.82 10.60
C GLU A 431 25.78 -13.23 10.47
N GLY A 432 26.67 -13.91 9.74
CA GLY A 432 28.05 -13.48 9.51
C GLY A 432 28.27 -12.61 8.27
N VAL A 433 27.26 -12.45 7.40
CA VAL A 433 27.43 -11.81 6.10
C VAL A 433 27.74 -10.31 6.24
N ASP A 434 28.75 -9.87 5.50
CA ASP A 434 28.97 -8.46 5.16
C ASP A 434 28.69 -8.30 3.67
N VAL A 435 27.52 -7.74 3.34
CA VAL A 435 27.12 -7.59 1.95
C VAL A 435 27.97 -6.47 1.33
N PRO A 436 28.77 -6.76 0.28
CA PRO A 436 29.64 -5.76 -0.32
C PRO A 436 28.82 -4.69 -1.03
N PRO A 437 29.29 -3.44 -1.09
CA PRO A 437 28.58 -2.38 -1.79
C PRO A 437 28.45 -2.68 -3.28
N LEU A 438 27.42 -2.11 -3.89
CA LEU A 438 27.23 -2.15 -5.34
C LEU A 438 27.55 -0.79 -5.93
N HIS A 439 28.47 -0.76 -6.90
CA HIS A 439 28.94 0.46 -7.53
C HIS A 439 28.19 0.67 -8.84
N ALA A 440 27.31 1.67 -8.85
CA ALA A 440 26.57 2.00 -10.06
C ALA A 440 27.51 2.39 -11.21
N PRO A 441 27.25 1.86 -12.42
CA PRO A 441 27.95 2.29 -13.63
C PRO A 441 27.86 3.81 -13.83
N ARG A 442 28.89 4.41 -14.44
CA ARG A 442 28.87 5.85 -14.75
C ARG A 442 27.79 6.15 -15.79
N MET A 443 26.76 6.91 -15.39
CA MET A 443 25.65 7.31 -16.25
C MET A 443 26.08 8.14 -17.49
N LYS A 444 27.28 8.76 -17.49
CA LYS A 444 27.80 9.47 -18.68
C LYS A 444 28.11 8.54 -19.85
N GLU A 445 28.37 7.26 -19.60
CA GLU A 445 28.56 6.24 -20.64
C GLU A 445 27.22 5.68 -21.15
N ALA A 446 26.15 5.79 -20.34
CA ALA A 446 24.79 5.36 -20.72
C ALA A 446 24.24 6.09 -21.95
N ARG A 447 24.62 7.36 -22.15
CA ARG A 447 24.24 8.15 -23.33
C ARG A 447 24.94 7.68 -24.62
N LYS A 448 26.01 6.88 -24.51
CA LYS A 448 26.76 6.32 -25.64
C LYS A 448 26.39 4.86 -25.95
N GLY A 449 25.58 4.21 -25.12
CA GLY A 449 24.96 2.94 -25.48
C GLY A 449 24.05 3.13 -26.71
N PRO A 450 23.74 2.06 -27.47
CA PRO A 450 22.75 2.17 -28.53
C PRO A 450 21.52 2.84 -27.94
N ALA A 451 21.07 3.93 -28.56
CA ALA A 451 19.86 4.62 -28.15
C ALA A 451 18.82 3.52 -27.88
N ALA A 452 18.20 3.56 -26.69
CA ALA A 452 17.07 2.67 -26.42
C ALA A 452 16.19 2.77 -27.67
N PRO A 453 15.86 1.64 -28.33
CA PRO A 453 15.00 1.69 -29.50
C PRO A 453 13.83 2.59 -29.09
N ALA A 454 13.60 3.64 -29.89
CA ALA A 454 12.45 4.51 -29.67
C ALA A 454 11.29 3.56 -29.38
N PRO A 455 10.57 3.73 -28.25
CA PRO A 455 9.58 2.77 -27.81
C PRO A 455 8.82 2.37 -29.05
N THR A 456 8.94 1.09 -29.46
CA THR A 456 8.26 0.63 -30.66
C THR A 456 6.84 1.11 -30.48
N PRO A 457 6.29 1.94 -31.37
CA PRO A 457 4.90 2.29 -31.24
C PRO A 457 4.19 0.95 -31.22
N GLY A 458 3.73 0.53 -30.03
CA GLY A 458 2.61 -0.40 -29.95
C GLY A 458 1.58 0.17 -30.91
N PRO A 459 0.90 -0.70 -31.69
CA PRO A 459 0.17 -0.33 -32.90
C PRO A 459 -0.37 1.08 -32.74
N GLN A 460 0.21 2.02 -33.49
CA GLN A 460 -0.17 3.43 -33.44
C GLN A 460 -1.66 3.46 -33.73
N ALA A 461 -2.46 3.45 -32.67
CA ALA A 461 -3.88 3.68 -32.76
C ALA A 461 -3.98 5.15 -33.12
N PHE A 462 -4.08 5.41 -34.42
CA PHE A 462 -4.73 6.64 -34.83
C PHE A 462 -6.09 6.64 -34.13
N PRO A 463 -6.42 7.65 -33.32
CA PRO A 463 -7.78 7.78 -32.87
C PRO A 463 -8.66 7.82 -34.13
N PRO A 464 -9.82 7.14 -34.14
CA PRO A 464 -10.74 7.25 -35.26
C PRO A 464 -10.99 8.74 -35.53
N PRO A 465 -11.05 9.18 -36.80
CA PRO A 465 -11.32 10.57 -37.16
C PRO A 465 -12.45 11.12 -36.29
N LEU A 466 -12.36 12.39 -35.87
CA LEU A 466 -13.37 13.04 -35.03
C LEU A 466 -14.81 12.81 -35.56
N ALA A 467 -14.96 12.64 -36.88
CA ALA A 467 -16.19 12.28 -37.57
C ALA A 467 -16.78 10.91 -37.17
N GLU A 468 -15.96 9.88 -36.95
CA GLU A 468 -16.40 8.54 -36.56
C GLU A 468 -16.83 8.48 -35.08
N ILE A 469 -16.08 9.16 -34.19
CA ILE A 469 -16.50 9.33 -32.80
C ILE A 469 -17.82 10.10 -32.74
N GLN A 470 -17.94 11.19 -33.51
CA GLN A 470 -19.18 11.95 -33.60
C GLN A 470 -20.33 11.13 -34.18
N ALA A 471 -20.06 10.25 -35.16
CA ALA A 471 -21.06 9.35 -35.73
C ALA A 471 -21.58 8.34 -34.69
N VAL A 472 -20.72 7.81 -33.81
CA VAL A 472 -21.13 6.94 -32.69
C VAL A 472 -22.01 7.72 -31.70
N PHE A 473 -21.63 8.95 -31.34
CA PHE A 473 -22.45 9.81 -30.48
C PHE A 473 -23.81 10.15 -31.11
N ASP A 474 -23.84 10.42 -32.41
CA ASP A 474 -25.08 10.72 -33.14
C ASP A 474 -25.98 9.49 -33.24
N LEU A 475 -25.41 8.28 -33.39
CA LEU A 475 -26.14 7.01 -33.39
C LEU A 475 -26.76 6.72 -32.01
N LEU A 476 -25.96 6.85 -30.94
CA LEU A 476 -26.43 6.69 -29.56
C LEU A 476 -27.53 7.71 -29.26
N ARG A 477 -27.32 8.98 -29.63
CA ARG A 477 -28.32 10.03 -29.48
C ARG A 477 -29.58 9.76 -30.29
N ALA A 478 -29.48 9.20 -31.49
CA ALA A 478 -30.65 8.88 -32.32
C ALA A 478 -31.53 7.78 -31.71
N GLY A 479 -30.92 6.82 -30.99
CA GLY A 479 -31.62 5.73 -30.29
C GLY A 479 -32.30 6.13 -28.97
N LEU A 480 -31.96 7.28 -28.39
CA LEU A 480 -32.54 7.72 -27.12
C LEU A 480 -34.03 8.13 -27.25
N PRO A 481 -34.87 7.87 -26.22
CA PRO A 481 -36.20 8.46 -26.10
C PRO A 481 -36.19 10.00 -26.14
N SER A 482 -37.30 10.63 -26.54
CA SER A 482 -37.42 12.09 -26.68
C SER A 482 -37.08 12.86 -25.41
N GLU A 483 -37.39 12.30 -24.24
CA GLU A 483 -37.10 12.88 -22.93
C GLU A 483 -35.60 12.88 -22.61
N ALA A 484 -34.90 11.77 -22.90
CA ALA A 484 -33.45 11.66 -22.78
C ALA A 484 -32.70 12.54 -23.79
N LYS A 485 -33.21 12.66 -25.03
CA LYS A 485 -32.69 13.61 -26.04
C LYS A 485 -32.80 15.07 -25.59
N SER A 486 -33.88 15.42 -24.89
CA SER A 486 -34.11 16.77 -24.38
C SER A 486 -33.17 17.10 -23.22
N ARG A 487 -32.94 16.14 -22.30
CA ARG A 487 -31.93 16.25 -21.24
C ARG A 487 -30.50 16.37 -21.79
N TRP A 488 -30.17 15.60 -22.83
CA TRP A 488 -28.87 15.70 -23.51
C TRP A 488 -28.64 17.10 -24.11
N LYS A 489 -29.67 17.70 -24.73
CA LYS A 489 -29.60 19.05 -25.31
C LYS A 489 -29.48 20.16 -24.26
N ALA A 490 -30.20 20.03 -23.14
CA ALA A 490 -30.27 21.07 -22.11
C ALA A 490 -28.95 21.28 -21.36
N HIS A 491 -28.11 20.26 -21.28
CA HIS A 491 -26.98 20.26 -20.37
C HIS A 491 -25.62 20.64 -20.99
N ARG A 492 -25.42 20.68 -22.31
CA ARG A 492 -24.08 20.87 -22.92
C ARG A 492 -22.99 20.00 -22.24
N LEU A 493 -23.36 18.81 -21.77
CA LEU A 493 -22.50 18.04 -20.88
C LEU A 493 -21.72 16.96 -21.61
N ASP A 494 -20.44 16.89 -21.27
CA ASP A 494 -19.54 15.74 -21.41
C ASP A 494 -19.86 14.63 -20.35
N GLU A 495 -21.09 14.60 -19.80
CA GLU A 495 -21.51 13.66 -18.76
C GLU A 495 -23.05 13.50 -18.71
N VAL A 496 -23.55 12.27 -18.65
CA VAL A 496 -24.97 11.97 -18.41
C VAL A 496 -25.07 11.09 -17.18
N VAL A 497 -25.84 11.54 -16.18
CA VAL A 497 -26.24 10.76 -15.01
C VAL A 497 -27.76 10.61 -15.06
N LEU A 498 -28.26 9.38 -15.06
CA LEU A 498 -29.68 9.06 -14.91
C LEU A 498 -29.89 8.24 -13.64
N ASP A 499 -31.15 8.15 -13.20
CA ASP A 499 -31.63 7.68 -11.91
C ASP A 499 -31.12 6.27 -11.52
N PRO A 500 -30.61 6.05 -10.28
CA PRO A 500 -30.07 4.76 -9.83
C PRO A 500 -31.12 3.64 -9.65
N SER A 501 -32.40 3.88 -9.91
CA SER A 501 -33.48 2.88 -9.77
C SER A 501 -33.82 2.10 -11.06
N ASP A 502 -33.19 2.41 -12.19
CA ASP A 502 -33.50 1.81 -13.51
C ASP A 502 -32.34 0.88 -13.98
N PRO A 503 -32.58 -0.40 -14.34
CA PRO A 503 -31.53 -1.33 -14.74
C PRO A 503 -31.08 -1.06 -16.19
N VAL A 504 -30.36 0.04 -16.41
CA VAL A 504 -29.80 0.39 -17.71
C VAL A 504 -28.27 0.44 -17.64
N VAL A 505 -27.64 -0.08 -18.69
CA VAL A 505 -26.19 -0.12 -18.91
C VAL A 505 -25.59 1.28 -18.79
N TRP A 506 -24.51 1.42 -18.00
CA TRP A 506 -23.79 2.67 -17.85
C TRP A 506 -22.60 2.73 -18.81
N LEU A 507 -22.59 3.74 -19.67
CA LEU A 507 -21.45 4.06 -20.52
C LEU A 507 -20.95 5.46 -20.18
N ARG A 508 -19.82 5.58 -19.50
CA ARG A 508 -19.18 6.89 -19.26
C ARG A 508 -18.12 7.11 -20.32
N ILE A 509 -18.32 8.10 -21.18
CA ILE A 509 -17.33 8.52 -22.18
C ILE A 509 -16.80 9.89 -21.76
N SER A 510 -15.52 9.99 -21.40
CA SER A 510 -14.91 11.26 -21.01
C SER A 510 -13.81 11.66 -21.98
N ARG A 511 -13.84 12.93 -22.42
CA ARG A 511 -12.77 13.55 -23.19
C ARG A 511 -11.60 13.89 -22.26
N VAL A 512 -10.40 13.41 -22.57
CA VAL A 512 -9.19 13.75 -21.83
C VAL A 512 -8.24 14.50 -22.77
N GLY A 513 -8.13 15.82 -22.60
CA GLY A 513 -7.19 16.65 -23.37
C GLY A 513 -7.60 18.13 -23.45
N ALA A 514 -6.63 19.01 -23.64
CA ALA A 514 -6.87 20.44 -23.85
C ALA A 514 -7.54 20.69 -25.22
N LYS A 515 -8.21 21.84 -25.36
CA LYS A 515 -8.87 22.24 -26.60
C LYS A 515 -7.81 22.42 -27.70
N GLY A 516 -7.72 21.46 -28.62
CA GLY A 516 -6.78 21.49 -29.76
C GLY A 516 -5.91 20.23 -29.92
N ASP A 517 -5.88 19.33 -28.94
CA ASP A 517 -5.15 18.04 -29.04
C ASP A 517 -6.03 16.92 -29.64
N PRO A 518 -5.42 15.91 -30.32
CA PRO A 518 -6.15 14.70 -30.74
C PRO A 518 -6.74 14.01 -29.50
N ALA A 519 -8.06 13.84 -29.52
CA ALA A 519 -8.84 13.50 -28.33
C ALA A 519 -8.57 12.06 -27.85
N LEU A 520 -8.06 11.91 -26.64
CA LEU A 520 -8.09 10.65 -25.92
C LEU A 520 -9.49 10.48 -25.32
N VAL A 521 -10.16 9.38 -25.66
CA VAL A 521 -11.50 9.05 -25.15
C VAL A 521 -11.37 7.90 -24.16
N ARG A 522 -11.81 8.11 -22.91
CA ARG A 522 -11.95 7.02 -21.94
C ARG A 522 -13.40 6.55 -21.90
N VAL A 523 -13.59 5.25 -22.11
CA VAL A 523 -14.88 4.58 -21.96
C VAL A 523 -14.85 3.75 -20.67
N PHE A 524 -15.76 4.01 -19.75
CA PHE A 524 -15.98 3.14 -18.58
C PHE A 524 -17.28 2.36 -18.77
N TRP A 525 -17.19 1.05 -18.57
CA TRP A 525 -18.32 0.13 -18.47
C TRP A 525 -18.61 -0.12 -16.99
N ILE A 526 -19.87 -0.02 -16.55
CA ILE A 526 -20.27 -0.41 -15.19
C ILE A 526 -21.46 -1.38 -15.32
N GLY A 527 -21.32 -2.57 -14.72
CA GLY A 527 -21.98 -3.83 -15.09
C GLY A 527 -23.51 -3.94 -14.97
N GLY A 528 -24.01 -5.12 -15.36
CA GLY A 528 -25.44 -5.49 -15.32
C GLY A 528 -25.85 -6.81 -16.01
N PHE A 529 -24.99 -7.46 -16.80
CA PHE A 529 -25.32 -8.71 -17.53
C PHE A 529 -24.12 -9.67 -17.68
N GLU A 530 -23.31 -9.83 -16.64
CA GLU A 530 -22.06 -10.59 -16.68
C GLU A 530 -22.27 -12.07 -17.07
N ASP A 531 -23.38 -12.68 -16.62
CA ASP A 531 -23.63 -14.12 -16.84
C ASP A 531 -24.09 -14.48 -18.26
N ARG A 532 -24.80 -13.58 -18.97
CA ARG A 532 -25.26 -13.84 -20.35
C ARG A 532 -24.19 -13.58 -21.41
N PHE A 533 -23.23 -12.71 -21.11
CA PHE A 533 -22.16 -12.35 -22.02
C PHE A 533 -21.02 -13.39 -22.01
N ALA A 534 -20.68 -13.91 -20.82
CA ALA A 534 -19.64 -14.94 -20.65
C ALA A 534 -19.93 -16.25 -21.39
N ALA A 535 -21.22 -16.61 -21.55
CA ALA A 535 -21.62 -17.85 -22.21
C ALA A 535 -21.47 -17.84 -23.74
N ARG A 536 -21.37 -16.65 -24.38
CA ARG A 536 -21.40 -16.52 -25.85
C ARG A 536 -20.05 -16.24 -26.49
N LEU A 537 -19.08 -15.73 -25.73
CA LEU A 537 -17.83 -15.19 -26.28
C LEU A 537 -16.61 -16.09 -26.08
N GLY A 538 -16.75 -17.21 -25.38
CA GLY A 538 -15.57 -17.97 -24.95
C GLY A 538 -14.62 -17.11 -24.11
N PRO A 539 -13.41 -17.57 -23.80
CA PRO A 539 -12.53 -16.92 -22.83
C PRO A 539 -11.82 -15.69 -23.42
N VAL A 540 -12.58 -14.69 -23.89
CA VAL A 540 -12.05 -13.36 -24.17
C VAL A 540 -12.32 -12.51 -22.93
N GLY A 541 -11.34 -12.49 -22.03
CA GLY A 541 -11.43 -11.73 -20.78
C GLY A 541 -11.40 -10.23 -21.04
N VAL A 542 -12.58 -9.59 -21.03
CA VAL A 542 -12.66 -8.13 -20.99
C VAL A 542 -12.43 -7.69 -19.54
N SER A 543 -11.22 -7.22 -19.26
CA SER A 543 -10.89 -6.57 -17.98
C SER A 543 -11.45 -5.15 -17.97
N LEU A 544 -12.16 -4.79 -16.91
CA LEU A 544 -12.42 -3.39 -16.54
C LEU A 544 -11.08 -2.61 -16.53
N GLY A 545 -10.96 -1.64 -17.43
CA GLY A 545 -9.75 -0.81 -17.57
C GLY A 545 -8.73 -1.24 -18.63
N ALA A 546 -9.10 -2.06 -19.62
CA ALA A 546 -8.24 -2.31 -20.77
C ALA A 546 -8.36 -1.20 -21.83
N GLU A 547 -7.23 -0.72 -22.36
CA GLU A 547 -7.20 -0.01 -23.64
C GLU A 547 -7.49 -1.03 -24.74
N CYS A 548 -8.61 -0.87 -25.44
CA CYS A 548 -8.99 -1.73 -26.56
C CYS A 548 -8.79 -0.95 -27.86
N VAL A 549 -8.23 -1.61 -28.88
CA VAL A 549 -8.20 -1.07 -30.24
C VAL A 549 -9.62 -1.15 -30.77
N ILE A 550 -10.22 0.01 -31.05
CA ILE A 550 -11.53 0.09 -31.70
C ILE A 550 -11.27 -0.16 -33.19
N ASP A 551 -11.43 -1.39 -33.65
CA ASP A 551 -11.42 -1.74 -35.07
C ASP A 551 -12.84 -2.05 -35.58
N ASP A 552 -12.97 -2.28 -36.88
CA ASP A 552 -14.25 -2.58 -37.53
C ASP A 552 -14.92 -3.83 -36.96
N ALA A 553 -14.13 -4.79 -36.47
CA ALA A 553 -14.65 -6.02 -35.87
C ALA A 553 -15.29 -5.73 -34.50
N PHE A 554 -14.62 -4.96 -33.65
CA PHE A 554 -15.15 -4.52 -32.35
C PHE A 554 -16.39 -3.63 -32.51
N LEU A 555 -16.39 -2.72 -33.51
CA LEU A 555 -17.56 -1.90 -33.83
C LEU A 555 -18.73 -2.75 -34.36
N ALA A 556 -18.47 -3.77 -35.18
CA ALA A 556 -19.50 -4.70 -35.63
C ALA A 556 -20.10 -5.51 -34.48
N GLU A 557 -19.28 -5.89 -33.50
CA GLU A 557 -19.69 -6.64 -32.32
C GLU A 557 -20.51 -5.80 -31.33
N ILE A 558 -20.14 -4.54 -31.12
CA ILE A 558 -20.96 -3.56 -30.39
C ILE A 558 -22.30 -3.36 -31.10
N ARG A 559 -22.31 -3.23 -32.44
CA ARG A 559 -23.54 -3.08 -33.23
C ARG A 559 -24.46 -4.30 -33.09
N LEU A 560 -23.92 -5.52 -33.16
CA LEU A 560 -24.65 -6.76 -32.96
C LEU A 560 -25.23 -6.86 -31.55
N SER A 561 -24.43 -6.50 -30.54
CA SER A 561 -24.85 -6.52 -29.14
C SER A 561 -25.93 -5.49 -28.85
N LEU A 562 -25.81 -4.28 -29.40
CA LEU A 562 -26.83 -3.24 -29.33
C LEU A 562 -28.10 -3.65 -30.08
N ALA A 563 -28.00 -4.26 -31.25
CA ALA A 563 -29.15 -4.77 -31.99
C ALA A 563 -29.91 -5.84 -31.19
N ALA A 564 -29.20 -6.74 -30.50
CA ALA A 564 -29.79 -7.75 -29.64
C ALA A 564 -30.50 -7.17 -28.40
N VAL A 565 -30.03 -6.04 -27.88
CA VAL A 565 -30.62 -5.36 -26.71
C VAL A 565 -31.78 -4.43 -27.10
N LEU A 566 -31.68 -3.75 -28.25
CA LEU A 566 -32.65 -2.74 -28.69
C LEU A 566 -33.83 -3.33 -29.50
N GLY A 567 -33.78 -4.61 -29.87
CA GLY A 567 -34.87 -5.30 -30.55
C GLY A 567 -35.25 -4.64 -31.89
N PRO A 568 -36.55 -4.59 -32.27
CA PRO A 568 -37.01 -4.09 -33.57
C PRO A 568 -36.59 -2.66 -33.92
N ALA A 569 -36.15 -1.86 -32.93
CA ALA A 569 -35.63 -0.52 -33.17
C ALA A 569 -34.32 -0.52 -34.00
N ALA A 570 -33.58 -1.65 -34.03
CA ALA A 570 -32.32 -1.79 -34.74
C ALA A 570 -32.45 -1.98 -36.27
N GLU A 571 -33.60 -2.47 -36.76
CA GLU A 571 -33.80 -2.69 -38.22
C GLU A 571 -33.80 -1.37 -39.01
N LYS A 572 -34.11 -0.24 -38.37
CA LYS A 572 -33.99 1.09 -38.99
C LYS A 572 -32.54 1.58 -39.15
N LEU A 573 -31.58 0.93 -38.48
CA LEU A 573 -30.15 1.28 -38.54
C LEU A 573 -29.37 0.44 -39.57
N ALA A 574 -29.84 -0.77 -39.89
CA ALA A 574 -29.14 -1.69 -40.81
C ALA A 574 -29.21 -1.29 -42.30
N GLY A 575 -30.10 -0.35 -42.67
CA GLY A 575 -30.40 0.00 -44.06
C GLY A 575 -29.60 1.16 -44.68
N ARG A 576 -28.51 1.64 -44.08
CA ARG A 576 -27.73 2.77 -44.64
C ARG A 576 -26.38 2.32 -45.18
N PRO A 577 -26.13 2.43 -46.50
CA PRO A 577 -24.87 2.03 -47.08
C PRO A 577 -23.80 3.14 -46.93
N ARG A 578 -22.61 2.70 -46.54
CA ARG A 578 -21.31 3.42 -46.44
C ARG A 578 -21.17 4.41 -45.27
N LEU A 579 -20.30 4.03 -44.33
CA LEU A 579 -19.38 4.90 -43.62
C LEU A 579 -18.03 4.19 -43.57
#